data_AF-A0A531AUS0-F1
#
_entry.id   AF-A0A531AUS0-F1
#
_cell.length_a   1.000
_cell.length_b   1.000
_cell.length_c   1.000
_cell.angle_alpha   90.00
_cell.angle_beta   90.00
_cell.angle_gamma   90.00
#
_symmetry.space_group_name_H-M   'P 1'
#
loop_
_entity.id
_entity.type
_entity.pdbx_description
1 polymer ?
#
loop_
_entity_poly.entity_id
_entity_poly.type
_entity_poly.pdbx_seq_one_letter_code
_entity_poly.pdbx_strand_id
1 'polypeptide(L)'
;VEAPPPVMDLVTFYSQNLAVPTRRDLDKPDVLAGKKLFYDMGCISCHTPKFVTRRGTPNKAQAFQLIWPYSDFLLHDMGPGLADGQAVGDASGSEWRTPPLWGIGLTQTVNGNTFFLHDGRARTLTEAILWHGGEGQKARDRFAAAAAPDRAALIKFLESL
;
A
#
# COMPACT_ATOMS: atom_id res chain seq x y z
N VAL A 1 -5.92 27.60 12.09
CA VAL A 1 -5.41 27.64 13.48
C VAL A 1 -4.61 26.36 13.67
N GLU A 2 -3.34 26.47 14.01
CA GLU A 2 -2.49 25.31 14.30
C GLU A 2 -2.85 24.71 15.66
N ALA A 3 -2.74 23.39 15.82
CA ALA A 3 -3.05 22.75 17.09
C ALA A 3 -2.05 23.19 18.18
N PRO A 4 -2.50 23.56 19.39
CA PRO A 4 -1.59 24.01 20.44
C PRO A 4 -0.68 22.85 20.91
N PRO A 5 0.52 23.13 21.46
CA PRO A 5 1.54 22.11 21.72
C PRO A 5 1.05 20.87 22.52
N PRO A 6 0.27 21.02 23.62
CA PRO A 6 -0.21 19.85 24.37
C PRO A 6 -1.12 18.93 23.54
N VAL A 7 -1.87 19.49 22.57
CA VAL A 7 -2.72 18.70 21.67
C VAL A 7 -1.88 17.98 20.63
N MET A 8 -0.83 18.63 20.12
CA MET A 8 0.08 18.01 19.15
C MET A 8 0.80 16.78 19.73
N ASP A 9 1.25 16.85 20.98
CA ASP A 9 1.90 15.73 21.66
C ASP A 9 0.95 14.53 21.83
N LEU A 10 -0.30 14.79 22.21
CA LEU A 10 -1.32 13.75 22.36
C LEU A 10 -1.69 13.10 21.02
N VAL A 11 -1.85 13.90 19.97
CA VAL A 11 -2.11 13.39 18.61
C VAL A 11 -0.93 12.55 18.13
N THR A 12 0.31 13.02 18.34
CA THR A 12 1.52 12.28 17.97
C THR A 12 1.60 10.94 18.70
N PHE A 13 1.36 10.94 20.01
CA PHE A 13 1.35 9.73 20.81
C PHE A 13 0.28 8.74 20.31
N TYR A 14 -0.94 9.22 20.03
CA TYR A 14 -2.01 8.39 19.49
C TYR A 14 -1.65 7.80 18.13
N SER A 15 -1.23 8.63 17.16
CA SER A 15 -0.90 8.19 15.80
C SER A 15 0.28 7.21 15.75
N GLN A 16 1.27 7.35 16.64
CA GLN A 16 2.40 6.43 16.72
C GLN A 16 2.01 5.06 17.28
N ASN A 17 0.95 4.98 18.09
CA ASN A 17 0.58 3.75 18.80
C ASN A 17 -0.73 3.14 18.30
N LEU A 18 -1.37 3.76 17.30
CA LEU A 18 -2.56 3.21 16.66
C LEU A 18 -2.18 1.97 15.85
N ALA A 19 -2.77 0.83 16.21
CA ALA A 19 -2.54 -0.42 15.50
C ALA A 19 -3.21 -0.43 14.12
N VAL A 20 -2.62 -1.18 13.20
CA VAL A 20 -3.19 -1.44 11.88
C VAL A 20 -4.38 -2.40 11.98
N PRO A 21 -5.33 -2.36 11.04
CA PRO A 21 -6.43 -3.33 11.03
C PRO A 21 -5.93 -4.78 10.94
N THR A 22 -6.62 -5.69 11.65
CA THR A 22 -6.32 -7.12 11.58
C THR A 22 -6.58 -7.66 10.17
N ARG A 23 -5.58 -8.35 9.62
CA ARG A 23 -5.67 -9.01 8.32
C ARG A 23 -6.67 -10.18 8.36
N ARG A 24 -7.41 -10.38 7.27
CA ARG A 24 -8.51 -11.37 7.18
C ARG A 24 -8.16 -12.49 6.20
N ASP A 25 -8.81 -13.65 6.38
CA ASP A 25 -8.82 -14.76 5.40
C ASP A 25 -7.45 -15.28 4.96
N LEU A 26 -6.48 -15.27 5.89
CA LEU A 26 -5.06 -15.53 5.63
C LEU A 26 -4.75 -16.90 5.03
N ASP A 27 -5.57 -17.89 5.36
CA ASP A 27 -5.40 -19.31 5.08
C ASP A 27 -6.31 -19.79 3.95
N LYS A 28 -7.21 -18.93 3.44
CA LYS A 28 -8.09 -19.32 2.34
C LYS A 28 -7.28 -19.64 1.07
N PRO A 29 -7.56 -20.76 0.38
CA PRO A 29 -6.77 -21.19 -0.78
C PRO A 29 -6.67 -20.15 -1.91
N ASP A 30 -7.75 -19.39 -2.15
CA ASP A 30 -7.80 -18.34 -3.17
C ASP A 30 -6.97 -17.10 -2.77
N VAL A 31 -6.95 -16.71 -1.50
CA VAL A 31 -6.06 -15.67 -0.96
C VAL A 31 -4.60 -16.09 -1.05
N LEU A 32 -4.29 -17.36 -0.78
CA LEU A 32 -2.93 -17.89 -0.92
C LEU A 32 -2.48 -17.95 -2.39
N ALA A 33 -3.38 -18.32 -3.32
CA ALA A 33 -3.12 -18.26 -4.75
C ALA A 33 -2.86 -16.81 -5.22
N GLY A 34 -3.70 -15.87 -4.78
CA GLY A 34 -3.51 -14.44 -5.03
C GLY A 34 -2.19 -13.89 -4.50
N LYS A 35 -1.80 -14.31 -3.28
CA LYS A 35 -0.50 -13.97 -2.72
C LYS A 35 0.63 -14.49 -3.60
N LYS A 36 0.55 -15.72 -4.10
CA LYS A 36 1.57 -16.25 -5.02
C LYS A 36 1.68 -15.39 -6.28
N LEU A 37 0.54 -15.04 -6.88
CA LEU A 37 0.49 -14.18 -8.06
C LEU A 37 1.07 -12.78 -7.81
N PHE A 38 0.86 -12.21 -6.62
CA PHE A 38 1.46 -10.92 -6.22
C PHE A 38 2.99 -10.96 -6.30
N TYR A 39 3.60 -12.08 -5.90
CA TYR A 39 5.04 -12.30 -6.01
C TYR A 39 5.46 -12.56 -7.47
N ASP A 40 4.77 -13.46 -8.16
CA ASP A 40 5.11 -13.86 -9.54
C ASP A 40 4.99 -12.68 -10.53
N MET A 41 4.00 -11.80 -10.34
CA MET A 41 3.79 -10.61 -11.16
C MET A 41 4.81 -9.51 -10.85
N GLY A 42 5.55 -9.62 -9.75
CA GLY A 42 6.60 -8.66 -9.37
C GLY A 42 6.09 -7.44 -8.60
N CYS A 43 4.88 -7.48 -8.05
CA CYS A 43 4.34 -6.39 -7.23
C CYS A 43 5.22 -6.10 -6.00
N ILE A 44 5.92 -7.14 -5.50
CA ILE A 44 6.85 -7.06 -4.37
C ILE A 44 8.08 -6.19 -4.61
N SER A 45 8.31 -5.71 -5.84
CA SER A 45 9.44 -4.81 -6.15
C SER A 45 9.34 -3.49 -5.39
N CYS A 46 8.13 -2.93 -5.26
CA CYS A 46 7.84 -1.73 -4.45
C CYS A 46 7.03 -2.09 -3.20
N HIS A 47 6.11 -3.06 -3.31
CA HIS A 47 5.28 -3.50 -2.19
C HIS A 47 5.96 -4.58 -1.36
N THR A 48 7.11 -4.24 -0.77
CA THR A 48 7.93 -5.17 0.02
C THR A 48 7.13 -5.77 1.19
N PRO A 49 6.96 -7.10 1.27
CA PRO A 49 5.99 -7.72 2.17
C PRO A 49 6.21 -7.46 3.65
N LYS A 50 7.46 -7.47 4.14
CA LYS A 50 7.74 -7.51 5.57
C LYS A 50 9.06 -6.85 5.97
N PHE A 51 9.08 -6.33 7.19
CA PHE A 51 10.27 -5.76 7.85
C PHE A 51 10.33 -6.22 9.30
N VAL A 52 11.53 -6.16 9.87
CA VAL A 52 11.70 -6.18 11.32
C VAL A 52 12.08 -4.78 11.77
N THR A 53 11.31 -4.19 12.68
CA THR A 53 11.61 -2.84 13.18
C THR A 53 12.91 -2.81 13.99
N ARG A 54 13.54 -1.64 14.07
CA ARG A 54 14.82 -1.46 14.75
C ARG A 54 14.74 -1.85 16.23
N ARG A 55 15.72 -2.62 16.72
CA ARG A 55 15.82 -3.01 18.14
C ARG A 55 16.00 -1.82 19.10
N GLY A 56 16.80 -0.83 18.71
CA GLY A 56 17.15 0.34 19.52
C GLY A 56 16.25 1.56 19.28
N THR A 57 14.97 1.37 18.98
CA THR A 57 14.01 2.50 18.89
C THR A 57 13.68 3.04 20.29
N PRO A 58 13.45 4.36 20.47
CA PRO A 58 13.06 4.93 21.76
C PRO A 58 11.80 4.30 22.37
N ASN A 59 10.82 3.96 21.52
CA ASN A 59 9.59 3.30 21.98
C ASN A 59 9.76 1.78 22.00
N LYS A 60 9.97 1.21 23.19
CA LYS A 60 10.15 -0.24 23.38
C LYS A 60 8.99 -1.09 22.86
N ALA A 61 7.76 -0.56 22.84
CA ALA A 61 6.61 -1.30 22.31
C ALA A 61 6.70 -1.51 20.79
N GLN A 62 7.44 -0.65 20.09
CA GLN A 62 7.66 -0.73 18.65
C GLN A 62 8.98 -1.42 18.28
N ALA A 63 9.79 -1.84 19.26
CA ALA A 63 11.09 -2.42 19.03
C ALA A 63 11.00 -3.88 18.58
N PHE A 64 11.81 -4.24 17.58
CA PHE A 64 12.00 -5.63 17.13
C PHE A 64 10.70 -6.37 16.76
N GLN A 65 9.79 -5.67 16.10
CA GLN A 65 8.51 -6.19 15.65
C GLN A 65 8.62 -6.70 14.22
N LEU A 66 8.12 -7.92 13.95
CA LEU A 66 7.90 -8.39 12.58
C LEU A 66 6.58 -7.78 12.08
N ILE A 67 6.69 -6.92 11.08
CA ILE A 67 5.55 -6.22 10.47
C ILE A 67 5.40 -6.60 9.00
N TRP A 68 4.18 -6.51 8.46
CA TRP A 68 3.85 -6.91 7.09
C TRP A 68 3.20 -5.80 6.24
N PRO A 69 3.87 -4.66 5.99
CA PRO A 69 3.24 -3.48 5.39
C PRO A 69 2.96 -3.60 3.89
N TYR A 70 3.64 -4.49 3.16
CA TYR A 70 3.62 -4.52 1.70
C TYR A 70 3.92 -3.14 1.09
N SER A 71 5.03 -2.55 1.53
CA SER A 71 5.55 -1.27 1.05
C SER A 71 7.01 -1.18 1.47
N ASP A 72 7.88 -0.74 0.58
CA ASP A 72 9.26 -0.39 0.90
C ASP A 72 9.42 1.03 1.44
N PHE A 73 8.33 1.81 1.45
CA PHE A 73 8.28 3.19 1.91
C PHE A 73 9.15 4.17 1.10
N LEU A 74 9.60 3.77 -0.09
CA LEU A 74 10.43 4.58 -0.98
C LEU A 74 9.57 5.32 -2.02
N LEU A 75 10.19 6.30 -2.67
CA LEU A 75 9.63 6.98 -3.84
C LEU A 75 9.90 6.15 -5.10
N HIS A 76 8.89 6.05 -5.97
CA HIS A 76 9.01 5.40 -7.27
C HIS A 76 8.33 6.22 -8.34
N ASP A 77 8.91 6.22 -9.54
CA ASP A 77 8.28 6.79 -10.72
C ASP A 77 7.06 5.94 -11.13
N MET A 78 5.87 6.51 -10.97
CA MET A 78 4.59 5.91 -11.35
C MET A 78 4.18 6.26 -12.79
N GLY A 79 5.04 6.97 -13.51
CA GLY A 79 4.88 7.37 -14.90
C GLY A 79 4.01 8.63 -15.11
N PRO A 80 3.99 9.18 -16.33
CA PRO A 80 3.34 10.45 -16.64
C PRO A 80 1.83 10.43 -16.44
N GLY A 81 1.19 9.24 -16.51
CA GLY A 81 -0.24 9.10 -16.27
C GLY A 81 -0.65 9.42 -14.84
N LEU A 82 0.27 9.30 -13.88
CA LEU A 82 0.07 9.64 -12.47
C LEU A 82 0.93 10.83 -12.03
N ALA A 83 1.39 11.64 -12.98
CA ALA A 83 2.10 12.86 -12.65
C ALA A 83 1.14 13.98 -12.23
N ASP A 84 1.45 14.72 -11.17
CA ASP A 84 0.69 15.92 -10.75
C ASP A 84 1.34 17.23 -11.24
N GLY A 85 2.51 17.14 -11.86
CA GLY A 85 3.28 18.27 -12.38
C GLY A 85 3.98 19.12 -11.32
N GLN A 86 3.98 18.69 -10.06
CA GLN A 86 4.60 19.41 -8.95
C GLN A 86 5.85 18.68 -8.46
N ALA A 87 6.97 19.40 -8.42
CA ALA A 87 8.18 18.90 -7.76
C ALA A 87 8.13 19.24 -6.27
N VAL A 88 8.48 18.28 -5.41
CA VAL A 88 8.54 18.45 -3.95
C VAL A 88 9.90 18.02 -3.45
N GLY A 89 10.78 18.99 -3.21
CA GLY A 89 12.19 18.71 -2.92
C GLY A 89 12.86 18.06 -4.12
N ASP A 90 13.45 16.88 -3.91
CA ASP A 90 14.08 16.09 -4.97
C ASP A 90 13.10 15.18 -5.73
N ALA A 91 11.86 15.03 -5.23
CA ALA A 91 10.85 14.22 -5.90
C ALA A 91 10.24 14.98 -7.08
N SER A 92 10.24 14.35 -8.25
CA SER A 92 9.50 14.79 -9.43
C SER A 92 8.00 14.57 -9.28
N GLY A 93 7.20 15.20 -10.13
CA GLY A 93 5.73 15.08 -10.06
C GLY A 93 5.19 13.69 -10.39
N SER A 94 6.01 12.76 -10.92
CA SER A 94 5.60 11.37 -11.15
C SER A 94 6.09 10.40 -10.07
N GLU A 95 6.88 10.88 -9.11
CA GLU A 95 7.42 10.07 -8.03
C GLU A 95 6.48 10.08 -6.81
N TRP A 96 6.00 8.89 -6.45
CA TRP A 96 5.12 8.73 -5.30
C TRP A 96 5.70 7.74 -4.32
N ARG A 97 5.53 8.04 -3.02
CA ARG A 97 5.88 7.10 -1.97
C ARG A 97 4.93 5.90 -2.05
N THR A 98 5.45 4.68 -2.07
CA THR A 98 4.63 3.47 -2.01
C THR A 98 3.85 3.41 -0.67
N PRO A 99 2.52 3.56 -0.63
CA PRO A 99 1.77 3.45 0.62
C PRO A 99 1.72 1.99 1.09
N PRO A 100 1.72 1.72 2.42
CA PRO A 100 1.49 0.37 2.92
C PRO A 100 0.09 -0.12 2.53
N LEU A 101 -0.04 -1.39 2.15
CA LEU A 101 -1.32 -1.99 1.76
C LEU A 101 -2.15 -2.47 2.97
N TRP A 102 -1.73 -2.16 4.19
CA TRP A 102 -2.50 -2.47 5.40
C TRP A 102 -3.90 -1.89 5.36
N GLY A 103 -4.90 -2.75 5.50
CA GLY A 103 -6.30 -2.37 5.51
C GLY A 103 -6.82 -1.88 4.17
N ILE A 104 -6.11 -2.07 3.05
CA ILE A 104 -6.59 -1.63 1.73
C ILE A 104 -7.92 -2.32 1.35
N GLY A 105 -8.15 -3.55 1.82
CA GLY A 105 -9.43 -4.23 1.65
C GLY A 105 -10.58 -3.66 2.49
N LEU A 106 -10.30 -2.73 3.41
CA LEU A 106 -11.28 -2.08 4.28
C LEU A 106 -11.64 -0.65 3.84
N THR A 107 -11.09 -0.14 2.74
CA THR A 107 -11.30 1.26 2.31
C THR A 107 -12.78 1.63 2.25
N GLN A 108 -13.63 0.79 1.66
CA GLN A 108 -15.09 1.03 1.62
C GLN A 108 -15.72 1.09 3.01
N THR A 109 -15.34 0.17 3.90
CA THR A 109 -15.87 0.07 5.27
C THR A 109 -15.51 1.29 6.10
N VAL A 110 -14.28 1.80 5.95
CA VAL A 110 -13.76 2.90 6.75
C VAL A 110 -14.17 4.26 6.18
N ASN A 111 -14.14 4.43 4.86
CA ASN A 111 -14.32 5.74 4.21
C ASN A 111 -15.72 5.93 3.59
N GLY A 112 -16.53 4.88 3.46
CA GLY A 112 -17.81 4.93 2.74
C GLY A 112 -17.66 5.02 1.20
N ASN A 113 -16.44 4.95 0.68
CA ASN A 113 -16.12 4.96 -0.74
C ASN A 113 -14.88 4.08 -1.04
N THR A 114 -14.63 3.80 -2.32
CA THR A 114 -13.40 3.16 -2.81
C THR A 114 -12.64 4.12 -3.71
N PHE A 115 -11.86 5.04 -3.14
CA PHE A 115 -10.94 5.88 -3.90
C PHE A 115 -9.49 5.48 -3.62
N PHE A 116 -8.78 5.09 -4.67
CA PHE A 116 -7.37 4.66 -4.61
C PHE A 116 -6.49 5.61 -5.43
N LEU A 117 -5.17 5.48 -5.21
CA LEU A 117 -4.12 6.38 -5.73
C LEU A 117 -4.18 7.77 -5.07
N HIS A 118 -3.15 8.58 -5.31
CA HIS A 118 -2.95 9.86 -4.62
C HIS A 118 -4.07 10.87 -4.87
N ASP A 119 -4.73 10.81 -6.03
CA ASP A 119 -5.81 11.71 -6.43
C ASP A 119 -7.21 11.05 -6.39
N GLY A 120 -7.30 9.83 -5.87
CA GLY A 120 -8.55 9.11 -5.73
C GLY A 120 -9.22 8.68 -7.05
N ARG A 121 -8.53 8.76 -8.19
CA ARG A 121 -9.15 8.49 -9.51
C ARG A 121 -9.65 7.06 -9.69
N ALA A 122 -9.01 6.10 -9.02
CA ALA A 122 -9.31 4.68 -9.20
C ALA A 122 -10.41 4.25 -8.23
N ARG A 123 -11.51 3.71 -8.78
CA ARG A 123 -12.70 3.27 -8.03
C ARG A 123 -12.64 1.81 -7.59
N THR A 124 -11.68 1.06 -8.11
CA THR A 124 -11.45 -0.35 -7.77
C THR A 124 -9.96 -0.64 -7.68
N LEU A 125 -9.60 -1.71 -6.98
CA LEU A 125 -8.22 -2.22 -6.96
C LEU A 125 -7.72 -2.60 -8.37
N THR A 126 -8.63 -3.10 -9.22
CA THR A 126 -8.31 -3.40 -10.62
C THR A 126 -7.92 -2.13 -11.38
N GLU A 127 -8.72 -1.06 -11.27
CA GLU A 127 -8.39 0.23 -11.87
C GLU A 127 -7.06 0.77 -11.32
N ALA A 128 -6.84 0.67 -10.00
CA ALA A 128 -5.61 1.13 -9.36
C ALA A 128 -4.37 0.41 -9.92
N ILE A 129 -4.42 -0.92 -10.06
CA ILE A 129 -3.35 -1.70 -10.68
C ILE A 129 -3.12 -1.25 -12.13
N LEU A 130 -4.19 -1.06 -12.91
CA LEU A 130 -4.10 -0.65 -14.31
C LEU A 130 -3.52 0.76 -14.53
N TRP A 131 -3.52 1.61 -13.50
CA TRP A 131 -2.87 2.92 -13.54
C TRP A 131 -1.36 2.89 -13.28
N HIS A 132 -0.78 1.78 -12.82
CA HIS A 132 0.65 1.71 -12.55
C HIS A 132 1.47 1.82 -13.85
N GLY A 133 2.12 2.97 -14.05
CA GLY A 133 3.10 3.21 -15.09
C GLY A 133 4.53 3.14 -14.55
N GLY A 134 5.48 3.73 -15.28
CA GLY A 134 6.88 3.86 -14.84
C GLY A 134 7.47 2.53 -14.39
N GLU A 135 8.00 2.50 -13.17
CA GLU A 135 8.59 1.29 -12.57
C GLU A 135 7.58 0.16 -12.36
N GLY A 136 6.31 0.49 -12.11
CA GLY A 136 5.22 -0.46 -11.92
C GLY A 136 4.67 -1.08 -13.21
N GLN A 137 5.06 -0.56 -14.38
CA GLN A 137 4.48 -0.93 -15.68
C GLN A 137 4.57 -2.43 -15.96
N LYS A 138 5.70 -3.08 -15.65
CA LYS A 138 5.88 -4.51 -15.92
C LYS A 138 4.92 -5.38 -15.10
N ALA A 139 4.65 -5.00 -13.85
CA ALA A 139 3.71 -5.71 -12.99
C ALA A 139 2.26 -5.48 -13.46
N ARG A 140 1.91 -4.24 -13.84
CA ARG A 140 0.64 -3.91 -14.47
C ARG A 140 0.37 -4.77 -15.71
N ASP A 141 1.34 -4.83 -16.62
CA ASP A 141 1.16 -5.52 -17.90
C ASP A 141 0.96 -7.03 -17.71
N ARG A 142 1.66 -7.64 -16.74
CA ARG A 142 1.44 -9.03 -16.35
C ARG A 142 0.04 -9.25 -15.77
N PHE A 143 -0.44 -8.35 -14.92
CA PHE A 143 -1.80 -8.41 -14.40
C PHE A 143 -2.83 -8.29 -15.54
N ALA A 144 -2.66 -7.34 -16.46
CA ALA A 144 -3.55 -7.13 -17.59
C ALA A 144 -3.61 -8.36 -18.52
N ALA A 145 -2.49 -9.03 -18.73
CA ALA A 145 -2.37 -10.23 -19.56
C ALA A 145 -2.83 -11.53 -18.87
N ALA A 146 -3.02 -11.52 -17.54
CA ALA A 146 -3.39 -12.72 -16.79
C ALA A 146 -4.83 -13.16 -17.05
N ALA A 147 -5.09 -14.45 -16.88
CA ALA A 147 -6.43 -15.01 -17.00
C ALA A 147 -7.37 -14.38 -15.95
N ALA A 148 -8.68 -14.35 -16.24
CA ALA A 148 -9.67 -13.78 -15.31
C ALA A 148 -9.63 -14.40 -13.89
N PRO A 149 -9.45 -15.72 -13.71
CA PRO A 149 -9.32 -16.32 -12.38
C PRO A 149 -8.09 -15.83 -11.61
N ASP A 150 -6.96 -15.63 -12.30
CA ASP A 150 -5.72 -15.17 -11.68
C ASP A 150 -5.84 -13.71 -11.23
N ARG A 151 -6.43 -12.86 -12.09
CA ARG A 151 -6.73 -11.47 -11.72
C ARG A 151 -7.65 -11.43 -10.49
N ALA A 152 -8.72 -12.23 -10.48
CA ALA A 152 -9.64 -12.31 -9.36
C ALA A 152 -8.96 -12.81 -8.07
N ALA A 153 -8.06 -13.79 -8.16
CA ALA A 153 -7.30 -14.28 -7.01
C ALA A 153 -6.38 -13.20 -6.45
N LEU A 154 -5.68 -12.43 -7.30
CA LEU A 154 -4.87 -11.30 -6.86
C LEU A 154 -5.72 -10.25 -6.13
N ILE A 155 -6.88 -9.89 -6.67
CA ILE A 155 -7.79 -8.94 -6.03
C ILE A 155 -8.24 -9.46 -4.66
N LYS A 156 -8.62 -10.74 -4.54
CA LYS A 156 -8.97 -11.34 -3.24
C LYS A 156 -7.83 -11.28 -2.22
N PHE A 157 -6.59 -11.46 -2.68
CA PHE A 157 -5.44 -11.28 -1.81
C PHE A 157 -5.30 -9.84 -1.31
N LEU A 158 -5.53 -8.84 -2.16
CA LEU A 158 -5.49 -7.44 -1.77
C LEU A 158 -6.67 -7.07 -0.84
N GLU A 159 -7.86 -7.61 -1.07
CA GLU A 159 -9.03 -7.44 -0.19
C GLU A 159 -8.86 -8.08 1.19
N SER A 160 -8.00 -9.10 1.26
CA SER A 160 -7.57 -9.75 2.50
C SER A 160 -6.68 -8.84 3.37
N LEU A 161 -6.00 -7.86 2.76
CA LEU A 161 -5.06 -6.95 3.44
C LEU A 161 -5.75 -5.86 4.27
#